data_AF-A0AAV2R6V4-F1
#
_entry.id   AF-A0AAV2R6V4-F1
#
_cell.length_a   1.000
_cell.length_b   1.000
_cell.length_c   1.000
_cell.angle_alpha   90.00
_cell.angle_beta   90.00
_cell.angle_gamma   90.00
#
_symmetry.space_group_name_H-M   'P 1'
#
loop_
_entity.id
_entity.type
_entity.pdbx_description
1 polymer ?
#
loop_
_entity_poly.entity_id
_entity_poly.type
_entity_poly.pdbx_seq_one_letter_code
_entity_poly.pdbx_strand_id
1 'polypeptide(L)'
;MMDNLAWHEGNFTQFMEKQLAWDQLLLEIQCIFSTIYQKDLPRSLELSLNEMAKRALSSNVPSNKLYDFSIEKQKQKLIGITTAKVPDGIFPKNYTSELYDIKVKGEGPDDFLYNIHSDLRNYIPRGTTLMSMAGINNEQDLDVVLYANRKFTNTIGDDANQAEQWRSYCLDNPDEAGEVVAMEKLDGDAAPFSGRFINGKFYIFTGSKNVHMLISSEEDIEKYDGIRYNTAKVIARTVWKHLVQMQEKNRQILFSLLHHTKCTVVCEVLLPNNQHIVNLSSVKIHHCMY
;
A
#
# COMPACT_ATOMS: atom_id res chain seq x y z
N MET A 1 30.21 20.42 -8.84
CA MET A 1 30.10 20.82 -7.43
C MET A 1 29.26 19.77 -6.74
N MET A 2 29.92 18.90 -5.98
CA MET A 2 29.26 17.86 -5.18
C MET A 2 28.86 18.52 -3.86
N ASP A 3 27.57 18.76 -3.67
CA ASP A 3 27.06 19.21 -2.38
C ASP A 3 26.98 17.99 -1.45
N ASN A 4 27.97 17.92 -0.56
CA ASN A 4 27.97 17.08 0.63
C ASN A 4 26.85 17.57 1.57
N LEU A 5 25.66 17.01 1.42
CA LEU A 5 24.63 17.08 2.45
C LEU A 5 25.05 16.17 3.60
N ALA A 6 25.65 16.77 4.62
CA ALA A 6 25.82 16.15 5.92
C ALA A 6 24.42 15.91 6.52
N TRP A 7 23.91 14.71 6.30
CA TRP A 7 22.77 14.21 7.04
C TRP A 7 23.20 14.09 8.50
N HIS A 8 22.53 14.82 9.39
CA HIS A 8 22.70 14.61 10.81
C HIS A 8 22.45 13.13 11.12
N GLU A 9 23.44 12.47 11.72
CA GLU A 9 23.31 11.14 12.34
C GLU A 9 22.31 11.23 13.49
N GLY A 10 21.02 11.34 13.14
CA GLY A 10 19.93 11.16 14.08
C GLY A 10 19.89 9.69 14.44
N ASN A 11 19.96 9.41 15.75
CA ASN A 11 19.80 8.06 16.31
C ASN A 11 18.74 7.27 15.52
N PHE A 12 19.17 6.19 14.88
CA PHE A 12 18.34 5.25 14.14
C PHE A 12 17.24 4.74 15.08
N THR A 13 16.07 5.35 14.97
CA THR A 13 14.98 5.17 15.91
C THR A 13 14.07 4.11 15.33
N GLN A 14 14.18 2.90 15.88
CA GLN A 14 13.15 1.90 15.69
C GLN A 14 11.84 2.45 16.28
N PHE A 15 10.74 2.23 15.57
CA PHE A 15 9.39 2.51 16.06
C PHE A 15 9.11 1.68 17.33
N MET A 16 8.99 2.38 18.47
CA MET A 16 8.66 1.82 19.79
C MET A 16 7.22 2.16 20.20
N GLU A 17 6.40 2.63 19.26
CA GLU A 17 5.03 3.04 19.53
C GLU A 17 4.19 1.87 20.06
N LYS A 18 3.37 2.17 21.06
CA LYS A 18 2.37 1.23 21.56
C LYS A 18 1.15 1.24 20.64
N GLN A 19 0.67 0.07 20.24
CA GLN A 19 -0.63 -0.06 19.57
C GLN A 19 -1.76 0.47 20.47
N LEU A 20 -2.58 1.38 19.95
CA LEU A 20 -3.81 1.81 20.62
C LEU A 20 -4.87 0.71 20.53
N ALA A 21 -5.65 0.52 21.59
CA ALA A 21 -6.88 -0.28 21.50
C ALA A 21 -7.87 0.38 20.52
N TRP A 22 -8.77 -0.40 19.92
CA TRP A 22 -9.69 0.11 18.90
C TRP A 22 -10.54 1.30 19.38
N ASP A 23 -11.13 1.21 20.59
CA ASP A 23 -11.95 2.28 21.15
C ASP A 23 -11.13 3.56 21.41
N GLN A 24 -9.88 3.41 21.86
CA GLN A 24 -8.97 4.53 22.05
C GLN A 24 -8.60 5.19 20.72
N LEU A 25 -8.35 4.39 19.69
CA LEU A 25 -8.08 4.89 18.34
C LEU A 25 -9.27 5.69 17.79
N LEU A 26 -10.50 5.20 17.96
CA LEU A 26 -11.70 5.93 17.51
C LEU A 26 -11.87 7.27 18.23
N LEU A 27 -11.60 7.33 19.54
CA LEU A 27 -11.62 8.57 20.30
C LEU A 27 -10.57 9.57 19.79
N GLU A 28 -9.36 9.12 19.48
CA GLU A 28 -8.30 9.98 18.92
C GLU A 28 -8.66 10.49 17.52
N ILE A 29 -9.27 9.67 16.67
CA ILE A 29 -9.78 10.09 15.36
C ILE A 29 -10.89 11.12 15.52
N GLN A 30 -11.83 10.91 16.44
CA GLN A 30 -12.87 11.88 16.74
C GLN A 30 -12.29 13.22 17.24
N CYS A 31 -11.25 13.16 18.08
CA CYS A 31 -10.52 14.34 18.53
C CYS A 31 -9.88 15.10 17.36
N ILE A 32 -9.27 14.41 16.40
CA ILE A 32 -8.73 15.03 15.17
C ILE A 32 -9.85 15.78 14.42
N PHE A 33 -11.02 15.16 14.24
CA PHE A 33 -12.15 15.80 13.56
C PHE A 33 -12.64 17.06 14.29
N SER A 34 -12.80 16.96 15.60
CA SER A 34 -13.24 18.09 16.43
C SER A 34 -12.22 19.24 16.43
N THR A 35 -10.93 18.93 16.53
CA THR A 35 -9.87 19.94 16.70
C THR A 35 -9.39 20.55 15.39
N ILE A 36 -9.12 19.74 14.37
CA ILE A 36 -8.55 20.19 13.10
C ILE A 36 -9.66 20.61 12.14
N TYR A 37 -10.72 19.80 12.03
CA TYR A 37 -11.80 20.05 11.07
C TYR A 37 -12.98 20.82 11.66
N GLN A 38 -12.99 21.07 12.99
CA GLN A 38 -14.06 21.75 13.71
C GLN A 38 -15.45 21.12 13.45
N LYS A 39 -15.47 19.80 13.30
CA LYS A 39 -16.66 19.01 12.97
C LYS A 39 -16.65 17.71 13.75
N ASP A 40 -17.83 17.13 13.92
CA ASP A 40 -17.92 15.75 14.40
C ASP A 40 -17.40 14.78 13.35
N LEU A 41 -16.89 13.63 13.80
CA LEU A 41 -16.57 12.51 12.92
C LEU A 41 -17.85 12.09 12.17
N PRO A 42 -17.88 12.12 10.83
CA PRO A 42 -19.07 11.72 10.09
C PRO A 42 -19.47 10.28 10.44
N ARG A 43 -20.74 10.06 10.76
CA ARG A 43 -21.25 8.74 11.15
C ARG A 43 -20.98 7.67 10.09
N SER A 44 -21.04 8.03 8.81
CA SER A 44 -20.72 7.13 7.68
C SER A 44 -19.27 6.64 7.70
N LEU A 45 -18.32 7.53 8.04
CA LEU A 45 -16.91 7.20 8.17
C LEU A 45 -16.67 6.31 9.39
N GLU A 46 -17.25 6.64 10.54
CA GLU A 46 -17.16 5.82 11.75
C GLU A 46 -17.69 4.39 11.52
N LEU A 47 -18.86 4.25 10.87
CA LEU A 47 -19.41 2.94 10.51
C LEU A 47 -18.49 2.18 9.57
N SER A 48 -17.92 2.86 8.58
CA SER A 48 -16.99 2.25 7.62
C SER A 48 -15.72 1.77 8.30
N LEU A 49 -15.13 2.56 9.21
CA LEU A 49 -13.96 2.18 10.00
C LEU A 49 -14.23 0.93 10.86
N ASN A 50 -15.38 0.87 11.54
CA ASN A 50 -15.79 -0.29 12.33
C ASN A 50 -15.95 -1.55 11.46
N GLU A 51 -16.59 -1.43 10.30
CA GLU A 51 -16.73 -2.56 9.38
C GLU A 51 -15.39 -3.02 8.80
N MET A 52 -14.47 -2.10 8.51
CA MET A 52 -13.11 -2.45 8.08
C MET A 52 -12.36 -3.21 9.18
N ALA A 53 -12.38 -2.72 10.42
CA ALA A 53 -11.74 -3.39 11.55
C ALA A 53 -12.33 -4.79 11.80
N LYS A 54 -13.65 -4.93 11.71
CA LYS A 54 -14.34 -6.23 11.82
C LYS A 54 -13.90 -7.21 10.72
N ARG A 55 -13.83 -6.75 9.46
CA ARG A 55 -13.38 -7.60 8.32
C ARG A 55 -11.91 -8.00 8.45
N ALA A 56 -11.07 -7.13 9.00
CA ALA A 56 -9.66 -7.38 9.21
C ALA A 56 -9.37 -8.56 10.16
N LEU A 57 -10.24 -8.80 11.15
CA LEU A 57 -10.12 -9.93 12.09
C LEU A 57 -10.26 -11.30 11.40
N SER A 58 -10.95 -11.36 10.26
CA SER A 58 -11.17 -12.58 9.49
C SER A 58 -10.54 -12.49 8.08
N SER A 59 -9.47 -11.71 7.91
CA SER A 59 -8.86 -11.47 6.59
C SER A 59 -8.11 -12.69 6.03
N ASN A 60 -7.80 -13.70 6.85
CA ASN A 60 -7.14 -14.92 6.41
C ASN A 60 -7.97 -15.70 5.38
N VAL A 61 -9.29 -15.80 5.56
CA VAL A 61 -10.19 -16.49 4.62
C VAL A 61 -10.16 -15.85 3.22
N PRO A 62 -10.41 -14.54 3.04
CA PRO A 62 -10.29 -13.91 1.73
C PRO A 62 -8.85 -13.90 1.20
N SER A 63 -7.83 -13.86 2.06
CA SER A 63 -6.41 -13.95 1.63
C SER A 63 -6.11 -15.30 0.99
N ASN A 64 -6.54 -16.40 1.61
CA ASN A 64 -6.39 -17.75 1.05
C ASN A 64 -7.16 -17.88 -0.28
N LYS A 65 -8.41 -17.41 -0.34
CA LYS A 65 -9.19 -17.43 -1.60
C LYS A 65 -8.52 -16.64 -2.72
N LEU A 66 -7.93 -15.48 -2.42
CA LEU A 66 -7.19 -14.68 -3.39
C LEU A 66 -5.93 -15.41 -3.88
N TYR A 67 -5.21 -16.07 -2.97
CA TYR A 67 -4.05 -16.88 -3.32
C TYR A 67 -4.43 -18.07 -4.22
N ASP A 68 -5.46 -18.84 -3.84
CA ASP A 68 -5.95 -19.97 -4.62
C ASP A 68 -6.39 -19.55 -6.02
N PHE A 69 -7.16 -18.46 -6.12
CA PHE A 69 -7.54 -17.85 -7.40
C PHE A 69 -6.29 -17.48 -8.23
N SER A 70 -5.29 -16.90 -7.57
CA SER A 70 -4.06 -16.49 -8.24
C SER A 70 -3.25 -17.66 -8.77
N ILE A 71 -3.19 -18.77 -8.03
CA ILE A 71 -2.55 -20.02 -8.47
C ILE A 71 -3.30 -20.63 -9.66
N GLU A 72 -4.64 -20.63 -9.64
CA GLU A 72 -5.44 -21.10 -10.77
C GLU A 72 -5.18 -20.27 -12.03
N LYS A 73 -5.18 -18.94 -11.93
CA LYS A 73 -4.93 -18.03 -13.06
C LYS A 73 -3.48 -18.03 -13.51
N GLN A 74 -2.53 -18.34 -12.63
CA GLN A 74 -1.14 -18.55 -13.02
C GLN A 74 -0.99 -19.77 -13.95
N LYS A 75 -1.74 -20.86 -13.73
CA LYS A 75 -1.77 -22.02 -14.64
C LYS A 75 -2.29 -21.65 -16.03
N GLN A 76 -3.20 -20.67 -16.09
CA GLN A 76 -3.73 -20.10 -17.33
C GLN A 76 -2.80 -19.06 -17.97
N LYS A 77 -1.63 -18.78 -17.37
CA LYS A 77 -0.70 -17.71 -17.78
C LYS A 77 -1.38 -16.33 -17.86
N LEU A 78 -2.29 -16.06 -16.92
CA LEU A 78 -2.96 -14.75 -16.76
C LEU A 78 -2.43 -13.95 -15.56
N ILE A 79 -1.78 -14.64 -14.62
CA ILE A 79 -1.17 -14.04 -13.43
C ILE A 79 0.29 -14.50 -13.30
N GLY A 80 1.15 -13.58 -12.88
CA GLY A 80 2.48 -13.86 -12.38
C GLY A 80 2.54 -13.64 -10.87
N ILE A 81 3.06 -14.63 -10.16
CA ILE A 81 3.37 -14.54 -8.73
C ILE A 81 4.89 -14.49 -8.59
N THR A 82 5.40 -13.43 -7.97
CA THR A 82 6.83 -13.31 -7.65
C THR A 82 7.00 -13.48 -6.14
N THR A 83 7.68 -14.54 -5.74
CA THR A 83 8.00 -14.80 -4.34
C THR A 83 9.31 -14.13 -3.95
N ALA A 84 9.34 -13.50 -2.78
CA ALA A 84 10.54 -12.95 -2.17
C ALA A 84 10.58 -13.30 -0.68
N LYS A 85 11.69 -13.87 -0.22
CA LYS A 85 11.90 -14.07 1.22
C LYS A 85 12.15 -12.72 1.87
N VAL A 86 11.61 -12.53 3.07
CA VAL A 86 12.01 -11.41 3.93
C VAL A 86 13.44 -11.68 4.43
N PRO A 87 14.40 -10.76 4.21
CA PRO A 87 15.78 -10.93 4.66
C PRO A 87 15.91 -11.21 6.16
N ASP A 88 16.96 -11.96 6.50
CA ASP A 88 17.27 -12.30 7.89
C ASP A 88 17.50 -11.04 8.73
N GLY A 89 17.05 -11.10 9.98
CA GLY A 89 17.21 -10.00 10.95
C GLY A 89 16.24 -8.84 10.78
N ILE A 90 15.26 -8.90 9.87
CA ILE A 90 14.09 -8.00 9.90
C ILE A 90 13.08 -8.52 10.92
N PHE A 91 12.73 -9.80 10.84
CA PHE A 91 11.87 -10.48 11.80
C PHE A 91 12.65 -11.04 13.01
N PRO A 92 11.97 -11.38 14.12
CA PRO A 92 12.57 -12.11 15.23
C PRO A 92 13.07 -13.50 14.78
N LYS A 93 14.11 -14.02 15.44
CA LYS A 93 14.87 -15.25 15.05
C LYS A 93 14.06 -16.53 14.80
N ASN A 94 12.80 -16.59 15.21
CA ASN A 94 11.95 -17.78 15.10
C ASN A 94 10.77 -17.59 14.12
N TYR A 95 10.83 -16.56 13.30
CA TYR A 95 9.83 -16.29 12.28
C TYR A 95 10.50 -16.36 10.91
N THR A 96 9.81 -17.00 9.98
CA THR A 96 10.13 -16.89 8.55
C THR A 96 8.94 -16.30 7.82
N SER A 97 9.23 -15.53 6.78
CA SER A 97 8.18 -14.90 6.01
C SER A 97 8.57 -14.76 4.56
N GLU A 98 7.57 -14.92 3.69
CA GLU A 98 7.67 -14.71 2.27
C GLU A 98 6.58 -13.74 1.82
N LEU A 99 6.96 -12.85 0.90
CA LEU A 99 6.06 -11.96 0.19
C LEU A 99 5.74 -12.56 -1.18
N TYR A 100 4.47 -12.53 -1.57
CA TYR A 100 3.96 -12.94 -2.87
C TYR A 100 3.42 -11.71 -3.59
N ASP A 101 4.23 -11.12 -4.46
CA ASP A 101 3.79 -10.03 -5.33
C ASP A 101 2.97 -10.61 -6.49
N ILE A 102 1.68 -10.29 -6.52
CA ILE A 102 0.73 -10.80 -7.50
C ILE A 102 0.44 -9.72 -8.54
N LYS A 103 0.62 -10.06 -9.81
CA LYS A 103 0.32 -9.17 -10.93
C LYS A 103 -0.32 -9.94 -12.08
N VAL A 104 -1.15 -9.24 -12.85
CA VAL A 104 -1.56 -9.72 -14.16
C VAL A 104 -0.33 -9.87 -15.06
N LYS A 105 -0.27 -10.98 -15.80
CA LYS A 105 0.81 -11.29 -16.75
C LYS A 105 0.28 -12.30 -17.75
N GLY A 106 0.33 -11.98 -19.04
CA GLY A 106 -0.11 -12.85 -20.13
C GLY A 106 0.35 -12.34 -21.50
N GLU A 107 -0.28 -12.85 -22.56
CA GLU A 107 -0.04 -12.38 -23.92
C GLU A 107 -0.74 -11.03 -24.14
N GLY A 108 0.05 -9.96 -24.24
CA GLY A 108 -0.42 -8.59 -24.45
C GLY A 108 -0.27 -7.67 -23.22
N PRO A 109 -0.63 -6.38 -23.35
CA PRO A 109 -0.57 -5.41 -22.26
C PRO A 109 -1.53 -5.77 -21.11
N ASP A 110 -1.19 -5.38 -19.88
CA ASP A 110 -2.06 -5.52 -18.70
C ASP A 110 -3.49 -5.04 -18.99
N ASP A 111 -3.62 -3.88 -19.65
CA ASP A 111 -4.90 -3.22 -19.95
C ASP A 111 -5.79 -4.07 -20.86
N PHE A 112 -5.20 -4.78 -21.83
CA PHE A 112 -5.93 -5.72 -22.68
C PHE A 112 -6.48 -6.89 -21.86
N LEU A 113 -5.64 -7.49 -21.01
CA LEU A 113 -6.01 -8.63 -20.18
C LEU A 113 -7.13 -8.28 -19.19
N TYR A 114 -7.04 -7.11 -18.55
CA TYR A 114 -8.13 -6.61 -17.72
C TYR A 114 -9.40 -6.40 -18.53
N ASN A 115 -9.34 -5.93 -19.78
CA ASN A 115 -10.55 -5.71 -20.58
C ASN A 115 -11.30 -7.01 -20.91
N ILE A 116 -10.56 -8.05 -21.30
CA ILE A 116 -11.16 -9.33 -21.73
C ILE A 116 -11.52 -10.27 -20.57
N HIS A 117 -10.92 -10.08 -19.37
CA HIS A 117 -11.14 -10.94 -18.21
C HIS A 117 -11.70 -10.15 -17.01
N SER A 118 -13.04 -10.16 -16.87
CA SER A 118 -13.73 -9.42 -15.80
C SER A 118 -13.40 -9.91 -14.39
N ASP A 119 -13.09 -11.18 -14.23
CA ASP A 119 -12.62 -11.75 -12.97
C ASP A 119 -11.26 -11.16 -12.56
N LEU A 120 -10.32 -10.97 -13.47
CA LEU A 120 -9.05 -10.27 -13.15
C LEU A 120 -9.33 -8.85 -12.66
N ARG A 121 -10.24 -8.09 -13.30
CA ARG A 121 -10.63 -6.73 -12.85
C ARG A 121 -11.22 -6.73 -11.45
N ASN A 122 -12.04 -7.73 -11.14
CA ASN A 122 -12.77 -7.80 -9.88
C ASN A 122 -11.90 -8.28 -8.71
N TYR A 123 -10.92 -9.14 -8.97
CA TYR A 123 -10.17 -9.81 -7.90
C TYR A 123 -8.72 -9.33 -7.75
N ILE A 124 -8.07 -8.84 -8.82
CA ILE A 124 -6.64 -8.51 -8.81
C ILE A 124 -6.42 -7.01 -8.98
N PRO A 125 -6.11 -6.29 -7.89
CA PRO A 125 -5.62 -4.92 -7.98
C PRO A 125 -4.21 -4.81 -8.55
N ARG A 126 -3.89 -3.59 -8.98
CA ARG A 126 -2.57 -3.23 -9.53
C ARG A 126 -1.63 -2.80 -8.40
N GLY A 127 -1.09 -3.79 -7.68
CA GLY A 127 -0.26 -3.58 -6.49
C GLY A 127 -0.77 -4.45 -5.34
N THR A 128 -0.74 -5.76 -5.55
CA THR A 128 -1.28 -6.75 -4.61
C THR A 128 -0.15 -7.61 -4.07
N THR A 129 -0.01 -7.66 -2.75
CA THR A 129 1.01 -8.47 -2.07
C THR A 129 0.40 -9.22 -0.91
N LEU A 130 0.66 -10.53 -0.87
CA LEU A 130 0.35 -11.37 0.28
C LEU A 130 1.63 -11.65 1.05
N MET A 131 1.50 -11.87 2.36
CA MET A 131 2.56 -12.37 3.21
C MET A 131 2.15 -13.75 3.72
N SER A 132 3.02 -14.74 3.56
CA SER A 132 2.99 -15.94 4.40
C SER A 132 3.94 -15.71 5.57
N MET A 133 3.48 -16.06 6.76
CA MET A 133 4.29 -16.05 7.97
C MET A 133 4.19 -17.41 8.63
N ALA A 134 5.33 -18.07 8.81
CA ALA A 134 5.44 -19.28 9.61
C ALA A 134 6.08 -18.91 10.96
N GLY A 135 5.29 -19.07 12.03
CA GLY A 135 5.77 -18.94 13.41
C GLY A 135 6.33 -20.25 13.97
N ILE A 136 6.47 -20.33 15.29
CA ILE A 136 7.04 -21.48 16.02
C ILE A 136 6.29 -22.80 15.73
N ASN A 137 4.97 -22.73 15.51
CA ASN A 137 4.13 -23.91 15.27
C ASN A 137 4.09 -24.35 13.79
N ASN A 138 4.84 -23.70 12.90
CA ASN A 138 4.82 -23.94 11.44
C ASN A 138 3.45 -23.79 10.75
N GLU A 139 2.45 -23.22 11.42
CA GLU A 139 1.21 -22.81 10.77
C GLU A 139 1.51 -21.63 9.85
N GLN A 140 1.18 -21.77 8.56
CA GLN A 140 1.30 -20.71 7.57
C GLN A 140 -0.03 -20.00 7.45
N ASP A 141 -0.09 -18.79 7.98
CA ASP A 141 -1.19 -17.88 7.72
C ASP A 141 -0.84 -16.93 6.57
N LEU A 142 -1.76 -16.82 5.62
CA LEU A 142 -1.71 -15.81 4.56
C LEU A 142 -2.47 -14.55 4.99
N ASP A 143 -1.80 -13.41 4.91
CA ASP A 143 -2.42 -12.09 5.06
C ASP A 143 -2.20 -11.26 3.78
N VAL A 144 -3.26 -10.63 3.28
CA VAL A 144 -3.10 -9.57 2.28
C VAL A 144 -2.52 -8.35 2.99
N VAL A 145 -1.26 -8.04 2.65
CA VAL A 145 -0.53 -6.93 3.25
C VAL A 145 -0.59 -5.69 2.40
N LEU A 146 -0.71 -5.81 1.08
CA LEU A 146 -0.98 -4.68 0.19
C LEU A 146 -2.11 -5.03 -0.77
N TYR A 147 -3.09 -4.15 -0.85
CA TYR A 147 -4.22 -4.21 -1.77
C TYR A 147 -4.46 -2.80 -2.31
N ALA A 148 -3.66 -2.42 -3.30
CA ALA A 148 -3.75 -1.12 -3.94
C ALA A 148 -5.07 -0.96 -4.75
N ASN A 149 -5.16 0.11 -5.53
CA ASN A 149 -6.35 0.35 -6.34
C ASN A 149 -6.55 -0.73 -7.41
N ARG A 150 -7.83 -1.10 -7.62
CA ARG A 150 -8.21 -1.87 -8.81
C ARG A 150 -7.82 -1.10 -10.06
N LYS A 151 -7.53 -1.83 -11.13
CA LYS A 151 -7.29 -1.19 -12.42
C LYS A 151 -8.51 -0.36 -12.81
N PHE A 152 -8.27 0.87 -13.23
CA PHE A 152 -9.22 1.75 -13.89
C PHE A 152 -8.66 2.15 -15.26
N THR A 153 -9.53 2.65 -16.13
CA THR A 153 -9.17 3.01 -17.51
C THR A 153 -9.28 4.54 -17.73
N ASN A 154 -8.53 5.05 -18.69
CA ASN A 154 -8.61 6.44 -19.14
C ASN A 154 -9.67 6.50 -20.24
N THR A 155 -10.74 7.26 -20.06
CA THR A 155 -11.86 7.27 -21.02
C THR A 155 -12.42 8.63 -21.38
N ILE A 156 -11.72 9.71 -21.05
CA ILE A 156 -12.12 11.03 -21.52
C ILE A 156 -10.87 11.76 -22.02
N GLY A 157 -10.57 11.63 -23.32
CA GLY A 157 -9.58 12.48 -24.00
C GLY A 157 -8.61 11.77 -24.94
N ASP A 158 -8.11 10.58 -24.59
CA ASP A 158 -6.97 9.97 -25.31
C ASP A 158 -7.38 9.01 -26.44
N ASP A 159 -8.55 8.35 -26.35
CA ASP A 159 -9.04 7.42 -27.37
C ASP A 159 -10.57 7.57 -27.56
N ALA A 160 -10.96 8.44 -28.50
CA ALA A 160 -12.36 8.77 -28.80
C ALA A 160 -13.22 7.58 -29.30
N ASN A 161 -12.62 6.43 -29.57
CA ASN A 161 -13.29 5.26 -30.13
C ASN A 161 -13.86 4.26 -29.08
N GLN A 162 -13.75 4.54 -27.78
CA GLN A 162 -14.18 3.62 -26.71
C GLN A 162 -15.09 4.29 -25.65
N ALA A 163 -16.05 5.10 -26.09
CA ALA A 163 -16.80 6.06 -25.26
C ALA A 163 -17.46 5.51 -23.98
N GLU A 164 -17.64 4.20 -23.82
CA GLU A 164 -18.30 3.61 -22.65
C GLU A 164 -17.56 2.44 -21.96
N GLN A 165 -16.37 2.04 -22.44
CA GLN A 165 -15.69 0.87 -21.86
C GLN A 165 -15.37 1.04 -20.36
N TRP A 166 -15.20 2.27 -19.89
CA TRP A 166 -14.96 2.57 -18.47
C TRP A 166 -16.09 2.19 -17.54
N ARG A 167 -17.34 2.15 -18.02
CA ARG A 167 -18.47 1.73 -17.19
C ARG A 167 -18.26 0.31 -16.64
N SER A 168 -17.56 -0.54 -17.40
CA SER A 168 -17.22 -1.91 -17.00
C SER A 168 -16.15 -2.01 -15.89
N TYR A 169 -15.53 -0.88 -15.54
CA TYR A 169 -14.58 -0.74 -14.43
C TYR A 169 -15.22 -0.16 -13.16
N CYS A 170 -16.46 0.35 -13.26
CA CYS A 170 -17.22 0.79 -12.10
C CYS A 170 -17.68 -0.42 -11.26
N LEU A 171 -17.73 -0.25 -9.94
CA LEU A 171 -18.24 -1.28 -9.02
C LEU A 171 -19.76 -1.39 -9.06
N ASP A 172 -20.44 -0.34 -9.52
CA ASP A 172 -21.88 -0.21 -9.64
C ASP A 172 -22.24 0.75 -10.79
N ASN A 173 -23.52 0.98 -11.06
CA ASN A 173 -23.99 1.89 -12.09
C ASN A 173 -23.55 3.34 -11.81
N PRO A 174 -22.69 3.95 -12.65
CA PRO A 174 -22.20 5.31 -12.40
C PRO A 174 -23.29 6.39 -12.51
N ASP A 175 -24.41 6.12 -13.20
CA ASP A 175 -25.52 7.08 -13.32
C ASP A 175 -26.32 7.24 -12.01
N GLU A 176 -26.11 6.32 -11.06
CA GLU A 176 -26.73 6.34 -9.72
C GLU A 176 -25.83 6.97 -8.66
N ALA A 177 -24.64 7.47 -9.05
CA ALA A 177 -23.71 8.11 -8.14
C ALA A 177 -24.30 9.42 -7.58
N GLY A 178 -24.41 9.50 -6.24
CA GLY A 178 -24.88 10.72 -5.57
C GLY A 178 -23.83 11.85 -5.54
N GLU A 179 -22.55 11.51 -5.69
CA GLU A 179 -21.44 12.46 -5.62
C GLU A 179 -20.33 12.08 -6.61
N VAL A 180 -19.63 13.09 -7.13
CA VAL A 180 -18.46 12.93 -8.00
C VAL A 180 -17.25 13.56 -7.32
N VAL A 181 -16.23 12.74 -7.05
CA VAL A 181 -14.95 13.18 -6.50
C VAL A 181 -13.91 13.20 -7.62
N ALA A 182 -13.48 14.39 -8.02
CA ALA A 182 -12.40 14.59 -8.97
C ALA A 182 -11.07 14.81 -8.23
N MET A 183 -10.01 14.15 -8.69
CA MET A 183 -8.66 14.29 -8.13
C MET A 183 -7.67 14.63 -9.26
N GLU A 184 -6.63 15.39 -8.93
CA GLU A 184 -5.53 15.63 -9.85
C GLU A 184 -4.72 14.34 -10.03
N LYS A 185 -4.50 13.94 -11.29
CA LYS A 185 -3.61 12.83 -11.61
C LYS A 185 -2.17 13.31 -11.59
N LEU A 186 -1.47 12.99 -10.51
CA LEU A 186 -0.04 13.22 -10.39
C LEU A 186 0.75 12.27 -11.33
N ASP A 187 1.90 12.72 -11.81
CA ASP A 187 2.80 11.97 -12.69
C ASP A 187 4.05 11.53 -11.90
N GLY A 188 3.94 10.45 -11.14
CA GLY A 188 5.02 9.93 -10.33
C GLY A 188 5.07 8.41 -10.33
N ASP A 189 5.65 7.87 -9.25
CA ASP A 189 5.67 6.44 -9.00
C ASP A 189 4.69 6.09 -7.88
N ALA A 190 3.85 5.09 -8.12
CA ALA A 190 2.93 4.58 -7.11
C ALA A 190 3.70 4.01 -5.91
N ALA A 191 3.35 4.48 -4.73
CA ALA A 191 4.01 4.18 -3.46
C ALA A 191 3.04 3.62 -2.42
N PRO A 192 2.41 2.45 -2.67
CA PRO A 192 1.52 1.86 -1.70
C PRO A 192 2.27 1.51 -0.41
N PHE A 193 1.61 1.70 0.73
CA PHE A 193 2.09 1.14 1.98
C PHE A 193 0.96 0.74 2.93
N SER A 194 1.27 -0.19 3.81
CA SER A 194 0.43 -0.57 4.95
C SER A 194 1.33 -0.90 6.13
N GLY A 195 0.74 -1.30 7.26
CA GLY A 195 1.54 -1.79 8.36
C GLY A 195 0.79 -2.68 9.34
N ARG A 196 1.54 -3.42 10.14
CA ARG A 196 1.04 -4.36 11.15
C ARG A 196 1.93 -4.31 12.38
N PHE A 197 1.32 -4.30 13.56
CA PHE A 197 1.99 -4.77 14.76
C PHE A 197 2.12 -6.30 14.71
N ILE A 198 3.35 -6.79 14.83
CA ILE A 198 3.68 -8.21 14.90
C ILE A 198 4.62 -8.38 16.10
N ASN A 199 4.18 -9.16 17.09
CA ASN A 199 4.91 -9.36 18.35
C ASN A 199 5.34 -8.03 19.03
N GLY A 200 4.41 -7.08 19.10
CA GLY A 200 4.63 -5.77 19.75
C GLY A 200 5.48 -4.78 18.97
N LYS A 201 6.00 -5.13 17.79
CA LYS A 201 6.78 -4.24 16.92
C LYS A 201 5.98 -3.88 15.67
N PHE A 202 6.03 -2.61 15.25
CA PHE A 202 5.37 -2.18 14.03
C PHE A 202 6.26 -2.45 12.81
N TYR A 203 5.66 -3.03 11.78
CA TYR A 203 6.29 -3.27 10.49
C TYR A 203 5.49 -2.60 9.38
N ILE A 204 6.20 -2.09 8.39
CA ILE A 204 5.65 -1.42 7.20
C ILE A 204 5.87 -2.32 6.00
N PHE A 205 4.80 -2.54 5.25
CA PHE A 205 4.85 -3.13 3.92
C PHE A 205 4.82 -2.00 2.92
N THR A 206 5.82 -1.89 2.06
CA THR A 206 5.87 -0.82 1.06
C THR A 206 6.79 -1.19 -0.10
N GLY A 207 6.69 -0.46 -1.20
CA GLY A 207 7.58 -0.61 -2.34
C GLY A 207 6.99 0.01 -3.60
N SER A 208 7.52 -0.42 -4.74
CA SER A 208 7.03 -0.02 -6.05
C SER A 208 5.85 -0.89 -6.48
N LYS A 209 5.12 -0.46 -7.52
CA LYS A 209 3.98 -1.17 -8.14
C LYS A 209 4.03 -2.71 -8.12
N ASN A 210 5.18 -3.33 -8.37
CA ASN A 210 5.30 -4.79 -8.51
C ASN A 210 6.39 -5.42 -7.62
N VAL A 211 7.02 -4.65 -6.75
CA VAL A 211 8.12 -5.12 -5.90
C VAL A 211 7.98 -4.45 -4.56
N HIS A 212 7.65 -5.25 -3.55
CA HIS A 212 7.40 -4.79 -2.20
C HIS A 212 8.37 -5.43 -1.21
N MET A 213 8.46 -4.79 -0.05
CA MET A 213 9.39 -5.10 1.02
C MET A 213 8.65 -4.98 2.35
N LEU A 214 9.19 -5.67 3.36
CA LEU A 214 8.81 -5.51 4.74
C LEU A 214 9.96 -4.83 5.47
N ILE A 215 9.69 -3.72 6.15
CA ILE A 215 10.69 -2.96 6.88
C ILE A 215 10.18 -2.56 8.26
N SER A 216 11.10 -2.38 9.19
CA SER A 216 10.83 -1.88 10.54
C SER A 216 11.82 -0.82 11.00
N SER A 217 12.88 -0.63 10.22
CA SER A 217 13.88 0.42 10.34
C SER A 217 14.36 0.83 8.94
N GLU A 218 15.12 1.92 8.83
CA GLU A 218 15.69 2.34 7.55
C GLU A 218 16.71 1.32 7.03
N GLU A 219 17.49 0.72 7.93
CA GLU A 219 18.53 -0.27 7.59
C GLU A 219 17.95 -1.56 7.01
N ASP A 220 16.70 -1.90 7.35
CA ASP A 220 16.00 -3.04 6.76
C ASP A 220 15.86 -2.89 5.24
N ILE A 221 15.79 -1.66 4.73
CA ILE A 221 15.72 -1.37 3.28
C ILE A 221 16.96 -1.89 2.58
N GLU A 222 18.14 -1.78 3.20
CA GLU A 222 19.38 -2.19 2.55
C GLU A 222 19.56 -3.69 2.45
N LYS A 223 18.91 -4.47 3.32
CA LYS A 223 18.97 -5.93 3.32
C LYS A 223 18.35 -6.58 2.09
N TYR A 224 17.57 -5.83 1.31
CA TYR A 224 16.98 -6.32 0.06
C TYR A 224 17.95 -6.13 -1.11
N ASP A 225 18.53 -7.21 -1.60
CA ASP A 225 19.54 -7.17 -2.67
C ASP A 225 18.98 -7.37 -4.08
N GLY A 226 19.64 -6.73 -5.05
CA GLY A 226 19.42 -6.93 -6.48
C GLY A 226 18.65 -5.79 -7.16
N ILE A 227 18.89 -5.66 -8.47
CA ILE A 227 18.43 -4.55 -9.32
C ILE A 227 16.90 -4.37 -9.25
N ARG A 228 16.15 -5.46 -9.04
CA ARG A 228 14.68 -5.42 -8.93
C ARG A 228 14.17 -4.50 -7.81
N TYR A 229 14.96 -4.27 -6.76
CA TYR A 229 14.56 -3.45 -5.62
C TYR A 229 14.93 -1.97 -5.78
N ASN A 230 15.64 -1.55 -6.84
CA ASN A 230 16.14 -0.17 -6.96
C ASN A 230 15.04 0.89 -6.76
N THR A 231 13.94 0.79 -7.53
CA THR A 231 12.79 1.70 -7.38
C THR A 231 12.07 1.50 -6.05
N ALA A 232 11.89 0.25 -5.62
CA ALA A 232 11.22 -0.06 -4.35
C ALA A 232 11.95 0.53 -3.14
N LYS A 233 13.30 0.52 -3.12
CA LYS A 233 14.13 1.15 -2.09
C LYS A 233 13.95 2.67 -2.06
N VAL A 234 13.89 3.33 -3.21
CA VAL A 234 13.64 4.79 -3.28
C VAL A 234 12.29 5.14 -2.67
N ILE A 235 11.25 4.39 -3.03
CA ILE A 235 9.91 4.57 -2.47
C ILE A 235 9.89 4.30 -0.97
N ALA A 236 10.47 3.18 -0.53
CA ALA A 236 10.50 2.80 0.88
C ALA A 236 11.21 3.84 1.74
N ARG A 237 12.36 4.38 1.29
CA ARG A 237 13.05 5.47 2.01
C ARG A 237 12.20 6.73 2.07
N THR A 238 11.47 7.04 0.99
CA THR A 238 10.56 8.21 0.96
C THR A 238 9.41 8.05 1.96
N VAL A 239 8.74 6.90 1.94
CA VAL A 239 7.67 6.57 2.89
C VAL A 239 8.21 6.60 4.32
N TRP A 240 9.34 5.93 4.57
CA TRP A 240 9.99 5.90 5.89
C TRP A 240 10.29 7.30 6.42
N LYS A 241 10.94 8.14 5.60
CA LYS A 241 11.27 9.52 5.96
C LYS A 241 10.03 10.32 6.37
N HIS A 242 8.95 10.22 5.60
CA HIS A 242 7.71 10.93 5.92
C HIS A 242 7.08 10.44 7.22
N LEU A 243 7.09 9.12 7.47
CA LEU A 243 6.57 8.57 8.73
C LEU A 243 7.41 9.01 9.93
N VAL A 244 8.75 8.98 9.83
CA VAL A 244 9.64 9.46 10.91
C VAL A 244 9.42 10.95 11.20
N GLN A 245 9.18 11.77 10.17
CA GLN A 245 8.91 13.19 10.33
C GLN A 245 7.55 13.51 10.95
N MET A 246 6.60 12.57 10.94
CA MET A 246 5.31 12.78 11.62
C MET A 246 5.50 12.95 13.13
N GLN A 247 4.67 13.79 13.75
CA GLN A 247 4.56 13.83 15.21
C GLN A 247 4.21 12.44 15.76
N GLU A 248 4.85 12.04 16.85
CA GLU A 248 4.72 10.70 17.45
C GLU A 248 3.25 10.30 17.68
N LYS A 249 2.44 11.23 18.23
CA LYS A 249 1.00 11.01 18.43
C LYS A 249 0.27 10.67 17.13
N ASN A 250 0.50 11.44 16.06
CA ASN A 250 -0.16 11.23 14.77
C ASN A 250 0.31 9.92 14.11
N ARG A 251 1.60 9.60 14.26
CA ARG A 251 2.17 8.34 13.77
C ARG A 251 1.57 7.14 14.49
N GLN A 252 1.41 7.22 15.82
CA GLN A 252 0.78 6.15 16.61
C GLN A 252 -0.69 5.91 16.19
N ILE A 253 -1.44 6.98 15.93
CA ILE A 253 -2.82 6.91 15.40
C ILE A 253 -2.81 6.21 14.03
N LEU A 254 -1.95 6.65 13.10
CA LEU A 254 -1.83 6.04 11.77
C LEU A 254 -1.45 4.56 11.86
N PHE A 255 -0.43 4.21 12.63
CA PHE A 255 0.03 2.82 12.78
C PHE A 255 -1.06 1.91 13.35
N SER A 256 -1.77 2.39 14.37
CA SER A 256 -2.89 1.66 14.96
C SER A 256 -4.02 1.50 13.95
N LEU A 257 -4.34 2.54 13.17
CA LEU A 257 -5.35 2.48 12.11
C LEU A 257 -4.99 1.46 11.03
N LEU A 258 -3.77 1.49 10.50
CA LEU A 258 -3.30 0.55 9.48
C LEU A 258 -3.34 -0.90 9.97
N HIS A 259 -2.96 -1.13 11.23
CA HIS A 259 -3.00 -2.46 11.81
C HIS A 259 -4.43 -2.97 12.00
N HIS A 260 -5.30 -2.18 12.63
CA HIS A 260 -6.66 -2.61 12.95
C HIS A 260 -7.53 -2.79 11.71
N THR A 261 -7.40 -1.90 10.72
CA THR A 261 -8.24 -1.93 9.52
C THR A 261 -7.65 -2.74 8.38
N LYS A 262 -6.37 -3.11 8.50
CA LYS A 262 -5.58 -3.77 7.45
C LYS A 262 -5.58 -3.05 6.10
N CYS A 263 -5.90 -1.75 6.08
CA CYS A 263 -5.99 -0.97 4.85
C CYS A 263 -4.61 -0.70 4.24
N THR A 264 -4.63 -0.32 2.95
CA THR A 264 -3.45 0.12 2.20
C THR A 264 -3.62 1.61 1.91
N VAL A 265 -2.61 2.40 2.25
CA VAL A 265 -2.50 3.79 1.79
C VAL A 265 -1.90 3.74 0.40
N VAL A 266 -2.55 4.39 -0.56
CA VAL A 266 -2.07 4.51 -1.93
C VAL A 266 -1.71 5.98 -2.14
N CYS A 267 -0.42 6.27 -2.31
CA CYS A 267 0.08 7.59 -2.64
C CYS A 267 0.96 7.56 -3.89
N GLU A 268 1.21 8.75 -4.43
CA GLU A 268 2.12 8.96 -5.55
C GLU A 268 3.38 9.66 -5.02
N VAL A 269 4.56 9.12 -5.33
CA VAL A 269 5.84 9.77 -5.03
C VAL A 269 6.35 10.44 -6.29
N LEU A 270 6.52 11.75 -6.21
CA LEU A 270 7.08 12.57 -7.27
C LEU A 270 8.60 12.57 -7.16
N LEU A 271 9.27 11.97 -8.14
CA LEU A 271 10.73 11.88 -8.21
C LEU A 271 11.25 12.77 -9.36
N PRO A 272 11.80 13.97 -9.09
CA PRO A 272 12.25 14.88 -10.15
C PRO A 272 13.32 14.30 -11.07
N ASN A 273 14.09 13.31 -10.58
CA ASN A 273 15.13 12.63 -11.34
C ASN A 273 14.62 11.39 -12.09
N ASN A 274 13.35 11.02 -11.93
CA ASN A 274 12.71 9.87 -12.57
C ASN A 274 11.36 10.32 -13.15
N GLN A 275 11.41 11.29 -14.07
CA GLN A 275 10.22 11.85 -14.71
C GLN A 275 9.69 10.89 -15.77
N HIS A 276 8.37 10.67 -15.77
CA HIS A 276 7.70 9.85 -16.78
C HIS A 276 7.31 10.69 -17.99
N ILE A 277 6.58 11.81 -17.78
CA ILE A 277 6.06 12.66 -18.87
C ILE A 277 6.17 14.15 -18.53
N VAL A 278 5.81 14.54 -17.31
CA VAL A 278 5.75 15.94 -16.88
C VAL A 278 7.07 16.39 -16.30
N ASN A 279 7.54 17.58 -16.71
CA ASN A 279 8.74 18.16 -16.13
C ASN A 279 8.47 18.65 -14.70
N LEU A 280 9.01 17.93 -13.71
CA LEU A 280 8.91 18.24 -12.29
C LEU A 280 10.05 19.15 -11.79
N SER A 281 10.91 19.69 -12.67
CA SER A 281 12.07 20.50 -12.27
C SER A 281 11.69 21.78 -11.52
N SER A 282 10.45 22.26 -11.69
CA SER A 282 9.90 23.44 -11.00
C SER A 282 9.21 23.11 -9.69
N VAL A 283 8.93 21.83 -9.41
CA VAL A 283 8.35 21.42 -8.12
C VAL A 283 9.43 21.63 -7.08
N LYS A 284 9.31 22.74 -6.34
CA LYS A 284 10.09 22.94 -5.12
C LYS A 284 9.79 21.74 -4.24
N ILE A 285 10.81 20.94 -3.94
CA ILE A 285 10.74 19.93 -2.88
C ILE A 285 10.52 20.72 -1.59
N HIS A 286 9.28 21.09 -1.31
CA HIS A 286 8.90 21.61 -0.02
C HIS A 286 9.22 20.48 0.94
N HIS A 287 10.29 20.65 1.70
CA HIS A 287 10.48 19.90 2.91
C HIS A 287 9.23 20.20 3.73
N CYS A 288 8.25 19.30 3.71
CA CYS A 288 7.02 19.42 4.47
C CYS A 288 7.43 19.55 5.95
N MET A 289 7.44 20.79 6.43
CA MET A 289 7.37 21.11 7.84
C MET A 289 5.88 21.20 8.16
N TYR A 290 5.30 20.10 8.63
CA TYR A 290 4.04 20.10 9.38
C TYR A 290 4.33 19.54 10.76
#